data_AF-A0AB38J8B0-F1
#
_entry.id   AF-A0AB38J8B0-F1
#
_cell.length_a   1.000
_cell.length_b   1.000
_cell.length_c   1.000
_cell.angle_alpha   90.00
_cell.angle_beta   90.00
_cell.angle_gamma   90.00
#
_symmetry.space_group_name_H-M   'P 1'
#
loop_
_entity.id
_entity.type
_entity.pdbx_description
1 polymer ?
#
loop_
_entity_poly.entity_id
_entity_poly.type
_entity_poly.pdbx_seq_one_letter_code
_entity_poly.pdbx_strand_id
1 'polypeptide(L)'
;MTHLPKNHPVRFLLESAANGSPITATDLQILGNADLPPSESLATYADEIEQAGLVIAKIGATGARQPALELAQEQWRTLATSMTDNQRAIDTTEKANPPETDIDSMVARIFNH
;
A
#
# COMPACT_ATOMS: atom_id res chain seq x y z
N MET A 1 -8.85 -11.93 15.66
CA MET A 1 -7.50 -11.78 15.07
C MET A 1 -7.55 -10.60 14.11
N THR A 2 -6.81 -9.53 14.40
CA THR A 2 -6.65 -8.36 13.51
C THR A 2 -5.68 -8.74 12.39
N HIS A 3 -6.23 -9.14 11.24
CA HIS A 3 -5.48 -9.58 10.07
C HIS A 3 -5.77 -8.65 8.89
N LEU A 4 -4.73 -8.34 8.10
CA LEU A 4 -4.88 -7.73 6.79
C LEU A 4 -4.60 -8.77 5.71
N PRO A 5 -5.46 -8.91 4.69
CA PRO A 5 -5.24 -9.82 3.57
C PRO A 5 -3.91 -9.50 2.87
N LYS A 6 -3.33 -10.49 2.18
CA LYS A 6 -1.99 -10.36 1.54
C LYS A 6 -1.90 -9.16 0.60
N ASN A 7 -2.99 -8.85 -0.07
CA ASN A 7 -3.11 -7.77 -1.04
C ASN A 7 -3.66 -6.48 -0.43
N HIS A 8 -3.73 -6.37 0.90
CA HIS A 8 -4.11 -5.12 1.52
C HIS A 8 -3.02 -4.07 1.26
N PRO A 9 -3.34 -2.84 0.83
CA PRO A 9 -2.34 -1.86 0.40
C PRO A 9 -1.33 -1.53 1.50
N VAL A 10 -1.79 -1.35 2.74
CA VAL A 10 -0.92 -1.13 3.91
C VAL A 10 0.07 -2.28 4.12
N ARG A 11 -0.40 -3.53 4.00
CA ARG A 11 0.45 -4.71 4.17
C ARG A 11 1.47 -4.81 3.05
N PHE A 12 1.03 -4.63 1.81
CA PHE A 12 1.88 -4.65 0.63
C PHE A 12 3.01 -3.62 0.72
N LEU A 13 2.70 -2.38 1.12
CA LEU A 13 3.68 -1.31 1.24
C LEU A 13 4.75 -1.62 2.31
N LEU A 14 4.33 -2.05 3.50
CA LEU A 14 5.25 -2.34 4.61
C LEU A 14 6.10 -3.60 4.36
N GLU A 15 5.53 -4.65 3.76
CA GLU A 15 6.29 -5.83 3.35
C GLU A 15 7.26 -5.52 2.19
N SER A 16 6.90 -4.60 1.28
CA SER A 16 7.78 -4.14 0.20
C SER A 16 8.98 -3.37 0.75
N ALA A 17 8.76 -2.55 1.79
CA ALA A 17 9.84 -1.82 2.47
C ALA A 17 10.89 -2.77 3.07
N ALA A 18 10.50 -3.98 3.48
CA ALA A 18 11.44 -4.96 4.03
C ALA A 18 12.50 -5.44 3.02
N ASN A 19 12.34 -5.15 1.72
CA ASN A 19 13.37 -5.36 0.71
C ASN A 19 14.47 -4.28 0.71
N GLY A 20 14.41 -3.31 1.63
CA GLY A 20 15.40 -2.24 1.78
C GLY A 20 15.14 -0.99 0.95
N SER A 21 13.96 -0.89 0.34
CA SER A 21 13.54 0.30 -0.42
C SER A 21 12.52 1.10 0.38
N PRO A 22 12.74 2.41 0.60
CA PRO A 22 11.78 3.24 1.33
C PRO A 22 10.49 3.40 0.53
N ILE A 23 9.37 3.55 1.24
CA ILE A 23 8.07 3.89 0.66
C ILE A 23 8.12 5.35 0.19
N THR A 24 7.69 5.62 -1.04
CA THR A 24 7.65 6.97 -1.60
C THR A 24 6.23 7.55 -1.60
N ALA A 25 6.12 8.86 -1.77
CA ALA A 25 4.82 9.53 -1.96
C ALA A 25 4.02 8.96 -3.14
N THR A 26 4.69 8.45 -4.18
CA THR A 26 4.04 7.77 -5.31
C THR A 26 3.43 6.44 -4.88
N ASP A 27 4.14 5.66 -4.07
CA ASP A 27 3.63 4.38 -3.56
C ASP A 27 2.41 4.58 -2.68
N LEU A 28 2.39 5.65 -1.88
CA LEU A 28 1.25 6.00 -1.01
C LEU A 28 -0.03 6.36 -1.78
N GLN A 29 0.06 6.66 -3.09
CA GLN A 29 -1.15 6.90 -3.92
C GLN A 29 -2.09 5.69 -3.96
N ILE A 30 -1.57 4.47 -3.74
CA ILE A 30 -2.40 3.26 -3.64
C ILE A 30 -3.41 3.33 -2.48
N LEU A 31 -3.11 4.10 -1.43
CA LEU A 31 -4.00 4.31 -0.29
C LEU A 31 -5.18 5.20 -0.65
N GLY A 32 -5.02 6.15 -1.58
CA GLY A 32 -6.09 7.03 -2.03
C GLY A 32 -7.19 6.33 -2.83
N ASN A 33 -6.90 5.14 -3.39
CA ASN A 33 -7.85 4.31 -4.12
C ASN A 33 -8.55 3.27 -3.23
N ALA A 34 -8.14 3.17 -1.96
CA ALA A 34 -8.68 2.24 -0.99
C ALA A 34 -9.67 2.98 -0.06
N ASP A 35 -10.74 2.29 0.36
CA ASP A 35 -11.76 2.83 1.27
C ASP A 35 -11.25 2.86 2.73
N LEU A 36 -10.12 3.52 2.93
CA LEU A 36 -9.36 3.66 4.17
C LEU A 36 -9.95 4.78 5.06
N PRO A 37 -9.45 5.04 6.29
CA PRO A 37 -10.00 6.07 7.16
C PRO A 37 -10.19 7.42 6.43
N PRO A 38 -11.22 8.21 6.79
CA PRO A 38 -11.63 9.40 6.03
C PRO A 38 -10.49 10.38 5.77
N SER A 39 -10.64 11.25 4.77
CA SER A 39 -9.55 12.06 4.19
C SER A 39 -8.71 12.89 5.18
N GLU A 40 -9.28 13.37 6.29
CA GLU A 40 -8.51 14.06 7.35
C GLU A 40 -7.60 13.12 8.15
N SER A 41 -7.99 11.85 8.28
CA SER A 41 -7.14 10.78 8.84
C SER A 41 -6.23 10.14 7.81
N LEU A 42 -6.53 10.21 6.50
CA LEU A 42 -5.73 9.54 5.46
C LEU A 42 -4.31 10.13 5.33
N ALA A 43 -4.15 11.45 5.44
CA ALA A 43 -2.83 12.09 5.38
C ALA A 43 -1.94 11.68 6.58
N THR A 44 -2.51 11.71 7.79
CA THR A 44 -1.85 11.20 9.01
C THR A 44 -1.53 9.73 8.89
N TYR A 45 -2.45 8.94 8.33
CA TYR A 45 -2.26 7.50 8.12
C TYR A 45 -1.16 7.21 7.09
N ALA A 46 -1.08 8.01 6.03
CA ALA A 46 -0.02 7.92 5.02
C ALA A 46 1.35 8.27 5.61
N ASP A 47 1.42 9.31 6.46
CA ASP A 47 2.65 9.66 7.19
C ASP A 47 3.07 8.53 8.16
N GLU A 48 2.14 7.95 8.92
CA GLU A 48 2.42 6.80 9.79
C GLU A 48 3.01 5.61 8.99
N ILE A 49 2.45 5.31 7.82
CA ILE A 49 2.94 4.25 6.93
C ILE A 49 4.32 4.61 6.36
N GLU A 50 4.54 5.86 5.95
CA GLU A 50 5.83 6.34 5.45
C GLU A 50 6.91 6.21 6.51
N GLN A 51 6.65 6.70 7.74
CA GLN A 51 7.59 6.61 8.86
C GLN A 51 7.91 5.15 9.22
N ALA A 52 6.89 4.29 9.28
CA ALA A 52 7.10 2.86 9.51
C ALA A 52 7.94 2.22 8.39
N GLY A 53 7.62 2.54 7.13
CA GLY A 53 8.35 2.10 5.95
C GLY A 53 9.82 2.51 5.96
N LEU A 54 10.14 3.73 6.38
CA LEU A 54 11.52 4.22 6.51
C LEU A 54 12.33 3.38 7.50
N VAL A 55 11.74 3.03 8.65
CA VAL A 55 12.42 2.21 9.67
C VAL A 55 12.62 0.79 9.14
N ILE A 56 11.60 0.19 8.55
CA ILE A 56 11.65 -1.15 7.97
C ILE A 56 12.68 -1.22 6.83
N ALA A 57 12.70 -0.23 5.94
CA ALA A 57 13.65 -0.15 4.84
C ALA A 57 15.09 -0.01 5.32
N LYS A 58 15.34 0.75 6.39
CA LYS A 58 16.68 0.82 7.00
C LYS A 58 17.16 -0.55 7.49
N ILE A 59 16.29 -1.36 8.09
CA ILE A 59 16.63 -2.72 8.51
C ILE A 59 16.84 -3.62 7.28
N GLY A 60 15.93 -3.58 6.31
CA GLY A 60 16.02 -4.37 5.08
C GLY A 60 17.29 -4.08 4.28
N ALA A 61 17.72 -2.81 4.22
CA ALA A 61 18.94 -2.38 3.53
C ALA A 61 20.24 -2.96 4.13
N THR A 62 20.20 -3.46 5.37
CA THR A 62 21.34 -4.17 5.99
C THR A 62 21.46 -5.64 5.57
N GLY A 63 20.52 -6.14 4.76
CA GLY A 63 20.39 -7.56 4.42
C GLY A 63 19.60 -8.38 5.45
N ALA A 64 19.18 -7.77 6.57
CA ALA A 64 18.35 -8.38 7.60
C ALA A 64 16.86 -8.41 7.21
N ARG A 65 16.54 -9.10 6.11
CA ARG A 65 15.17 -9.14 5.57
C ARG A 65 14.15 -9.76 6.54
N GLN A 66 14.50 -10.84 7.22
CA GLN A 66 13.59 -11.53 8.13
C GLN A 66 13.17 -10.64 9.33
N PRO A 67 14.11 -9.97 10.02
CA PRO A 67 13.77 -8.95 11.02
C PRO A 67 12.93 -7.79 10.47
N ALA A 68 13.21 -7.33 9.24
CA ALA A 68 12.42 -6.27 8.61
C ALA A 68 10.98 -6.71 8.33
N LEU A 69 10.75 -7.96 7.92
CA LEU A 69 9.41 -8.53 7.72
C LEU A 69 8.64 -8.72 9.03
N GLU A 70 9.33 -9.10 10.11
CA GLU A 70 8.72 -9.21 11.44
C GLU A 70 8.26 -7.84 11.95
N LEU A 71 9.10 -6.80 11.77
CA LEU A 71 8.71 -5.43 12.08
C LEU A 71 7.55 -4.95 11.21
N ALA A 72 7.60 -5.20 9.89
CA ALA A 72 6.48 -4.90 8.99
C ALA A 72 5.19 -5.55 9.47
N GLN A 73 5.26 -6.81 9.92
CA GLN A 73 4.13 -7.55 10.47
C GLN A 73 3.56 -6.94 11.75
N GLU A 74 4.42 -6.52 12.66
CA GLU A 74 4.01 -5.84 13.87
C GLU A 74 3.31 -4.50 13.54
N GLN A 75 3.88 -3.71 12.64
CA GLN A 75 3.34 -2.40 12.26
C GLN A 75 1.99 -2.51 11.59
N TRP A 76 1.82 -3.39 10.59
CA TRP A 76 0.52 -3.52 9.93
C TRP A 76 -0.55 -4.12 10.85
N ARG A 77 -0.17 -4.96 11.83
CA ARG A 77 -1.13 -5.46 12.84
C ARG A 77 -1.60 -4.36 13.76
N THR A 78 -0.70 -3.49 14.19
CA THR A 78 -1.03 -2.30 15.00
C THR A 78 -1.98 -1.39 14.23
N LEU A 79 -1.66 -1.06 12.98
CA LEU A 79 -2.51 -0.27 12.09
C LEU A 79 -3.88 -0.92 11.84
N ALA A 80 -3.94 -2.25 11.74
CA ALA A 80 -5.21 -2.97 11.59
C ALA A 80 -6.15 -2.84 12.80
N THR A 81 -5.65 -2.47 14.00
CA THR A 81 -6.48 -2.28 15.19
C THR A 81 -7.33 -1.01 15.15
N SER A 82 -6.86 0.04 14.45
CA SER A 82 -7.60 1.29 14.27
C SER A 82 -8.60 1.25 13.11
N MET A 83 -8.58 0.17 12.31
CA MET A 83 -9.48 -0.03 11.18
C MET A 83 -10.82 -0.66 11.58
N THR A 84 -11.86 -0.36 10.81
CA THR A 84 -13.12 -1.13 10.81
C THR A 84 -12.95 -2.48 10.09
N ASP A 85 -13.91 -3.40 10.26
CA ASP A 85 -13.88 -4.68 9.52
C ASP A 85 -13.89 -4.48 8.00
N ASN A 86 -14.67 -3.51 7.50
CA ASN A 86 -14.73 -3.20 6.07
C ASN A 86 -13.38 -2.67 5.54
N GLN A 87 -12.70 -1.85 6.32
CA GLN A 87 -11.36 -1.34 5.99
C GLN A 87 -10.32 -2.45 5.99
N ARG A 88 -10.37 -3.36 6.97
CA ARG A 88 -9.46 -4.53 7.01
C ARG A 88 -9.70 -5.50 5.86
N ALA A 89 -10.94 -5.60 5.39
CA ALA A 89 -11.32 -6.49 4.30
C ALA A 89 -10.93 -5.96 2.91
N ILE A 90 -10.35 -4.76 2.80
CA ILE A 90 -9.89 -4.21 1.53
C ILE A 90 -8.83 -5.13 0.93
N ASP A 91 -9.17 -5.72 -0.22
CA ASP A 91 -8.25 -6.45 -1.07
C ASP A 91 -8.08 -5.65 -2.37
N THR A 92 -6.89 -5.11 -2.63
CA THR A 92 -6.65 -4.33 -3.85
C THR A 92 -6.45 -5.21 -5.09
N THR A 93 -6.54 -6.55 -4.99
CA THR A 93 -6.63 -7.39 -6.20
C THR A 93 -7.95 -7.26 -6.94
N GLU A 94 -9.04 -6.79 -6.32
CA GLU A 94 -10.33 -6.59 -7.01
C GLU A 94 -10.57 -5.17 -7.53
N LYS A 95 -9.84 -4.15 -7.03
CA LYS A 95 -10.00 -2.74 -7.47
C LYS A 95 -8.92 -2.24 -8.42
N ALA A 96 -8.02 -3.12 -8.87
CA ALA A 96 -7.23 -2.92 -10.07
C ALA A 96 -7.95 -3.50 -11.29
N ASN A 97 -9.25 -3.24 -11.45
CA ASN A 97 -9.70 -3.03 -12.82
C ASN A 97 -9.00 -1.74 -13.24
N PRO A 98 -8.02 -1.75 -14.16
CA PRO A 98 -7.64 -0.51 -14.79
C PRO A 98 -8.94 0.14 -15.27
N PRO A 99 -9.09 1.49 -15.22
CA PRO A 99 -10.12 2.08 -16.04
C PRO A 99 -9.97 1.43 -17.41
N GLU A 100 -11.06 0.95 -18.00
CA GLU A 100 -11.13 0.62 -19.42
C GLU A 100 -10.82 1.93 -20.17
N THR A 101 -9.56 2.34 -20.12
CA THR A 101 -8.96 3.23 -21.09
C THR A 101 -8.80 2.27 -22.23
N ASP A 102 -9.87 2.21 -23.00
CA ASP A 102 -10.01 1.73 -24.34
C ASP A 102 -8.73 2.10 -25.14
N ILE A 103 -7.65 1.32 -24.96
CA ILE A 103 -6.35 1.55 -25.62
C ILE A 103 -6.59 1.47 -27.13
N ASP A 104 -7.50 0.61 -27.57
CA ASP A 104 -7.96 0.50 -28.95
C ASP A 104 -8.59 1.80 -29.48
N SER A 105 -9.29 2.58 -28.65
CA SER A 105 -9.84 3.87 -29.06
C SER A 105 -8.80 4.99 -29.18
N MET A 106 -7.67 4.93 -28.46
CA MET A 106 -6.60 5.93 -28.59
C MET A 106 -5.72 5.69 -29.83
N VAL A 107 -5.49 4.45 -30.24
CA VAL A 107 -4.70 4.13 -31.43
C VAL A 107 -5.45 4.53 -32.72
N ALA A 108 -6.78 4.38 -32.75
CA ALA A 108 -7.59 4.77 -33.91
C ALA A 108 -7.57 6.27 -34.23
N ARG A 109 -7.23 7.15 -33.26
CA ARG A 109 -7.11 8.60 -33.48
C ARG A 109 -5.74 9.05 -33.98
N ILE A 110 -4.69 8.25 -33.80
CA ILE A 110 -3.33 8.62 -34.20
C ILE A 110 -3.05 8.25 -35.66
N PHE A 111 -3.70 7.21 -36.19
CA PHE A 111 -3.47 6.75 -37.57
C PHE A 111 -4.44 7.33 -38.62
N ASN A 112 -5.30 8.27 -38.25
CA ASN A 112 -6.32 8.83 -39.14
C ASN A 112 -6.19 10.34 -39.35
N HIS A 113 -4.96 10.87 -39.38
CA HIS A 113 -4.72 12.25 -39.77
C HIS A 113 -3.45 12.46 -40.61
#